data_AF-A0A1N6V2D0-F1
#
_entry.id   AF-A0A1N6V2D0-F1
#
_cell.length_a   1.000
_cell.length_b   1.000
_cell.length_c   1.000
_cell.angle_alpha   90.00
_cell.angle_beta   90.00
_cell.angle_gamma   90.00
#
_symmetry.space_group_name_H-M   'P 1'
#
loop_
_entity.id
_entity.type
_entity.pdbx_description
1 polymer ?
#
loop_
_entity_poly.entity_id
_entity_poly.type
_entity_poly.pdbx_seq_one_letter_code
_entity_poly.pdbx_strand_id
1 'polypeptide(L)'
;MPEARGAAIDPSLCPLCGQPNACGAEAARCTGEPCTDCWCMTVAIPAALRAQVPAEAQGLACICRNCVAQACPAPDWAVKAAGT
;
A
#
# COMPACT_ATOMS: atom_id res chain seq x y z
N MET A 1 10.95 6.35 -28.29
CA MET A 1 10.21 5.38 -27.45
C MET A 1 10.45 5.81 -26.01
N PRO A 2 9.43 6.24 -25.24
CA PRO A 2 9.65 6.88 -23.95
C PRO A 2 10.17 5.85 -22.96
N GLU A 3 11.21 6.29 -22.26
CA GLU A 3 12.05 5.50 -21.40
C GLU A 3 11.29 5.08 -20.14
N ALA A 4 11.18 3.77 -19.93
CA ALA A 4 10.96 3.17 -18.62
C ALA A 4 12.21 3.41 -17.74
N ARG A 5 12.46 4.68 -17.37
CA ARG A 5 13.42 5.04 -16.33
C ARG A 5 12.69 4.82 -15.02
N GLY A 6 13.10 3.75 -14.32
CA GLY A 6 12.63 3.40 -12.98
C GLY A 6 12.55 4.66 -12.13
N ALA A 7 11.32 5.12 -11.93
CA ALA A 7 11.03 6.12 -10.92
C ALA A 7 11.51 5.48 -9.62
N ALA A 8 12.46 6.12 -8.94
CA ALA A 8 12.87 5.70 -7.61
C ALA A 8 11.60 5.46 -6.81
N ILE A 9 11.31 4.19 -6.48
CA ILE A 9 10.07 3.84 -5.81
C ILE A 9 10.16 4.49 -4.44
N ASP A 10 9.38 5.55 -4.25
CA ASP A 10 9.30 6.22 -2.96
C ASP A 10 8.41 5.35 -2.06
N PRO A 11 8.97 4.74 -1.00
CA PRO A 11 8.21 3.86 -0.12
C PRO A 11 7.12 4.61 0.67
N SER A 12 7.17 5.94 0.69
CA SER A 12 6.20 6.84 1.32
C SER A 12 5.01 7.16 0.40
N LEU A 13 5.11 6.85 -0.90
CA LEU A 13 4.09 7.14 -1.91
C LEU A 13 3.42 5.87 -2.42
N CYS A 14 2.17 6.02 -2.85
CA CYS A 14 1.41 4.94 -3.46
C CYS A 14 1.89 4.73 -4.90
N PRO A 15 2.30 3.50 -5.29
CA PRO A 15 2.77 3.22 -6.65
C PRO A 15 1.67 3.29 -7.71
N LEU A 16 0.39 3.36 -7.31
CA LEU A 16 -0.75 3.45 -8.23
C LEU A 16 -1.17 4.89 -8.53
N CYS A 17 -1.04 5.80 -7.57
CA CYS A 17 -1.57 7.17 -7.70
C CYS A 17 -0.57 8.27 -7.30
N GLY A 18 0.62 7.92 -6.82
CA GLY A 18 1.66 8.86 -6.38
C GLY A 18 1.32 9.66 -5.11
N GLN A 19 0.20 9.38 -4.45
CA GLN A 19 -0.21 10.04 -3.20
C GLN A 19 0.42 9.38 -1.97
N PRO A 20 0.57 10.08 -0.84
CA PRO A 20 1.10 9.50 0.39
C PRO A 20 0.32 8.24 0.80
N ASN A 21 1.04 7.15 1.05
CA ASN A 21 0.44 5.85 1.37
C ASN A 21 0.21 5.61 2.87
N ALA A 22 0.74 6.49 3.73
CA ALA A 22 0.77 6.35 5.19
C ALA A 22 1.34 4.98 5.62
N CYS A 23 2.47 4.58 5.02
CA CYS A 23 3.17 3.35 5.35
C CYS A 23 3.70 3.40 6.80
N GLY A 24 3.16 2.54 7.66
CA GLY A 24 3.62 2.42 9.04
C GLY A 24 5.08 1.95 9.14
N ALA A 25 5.59 1.19 8.17
CA ALA A 25 6.99 0.75 8.16
C ALA A 25 7.96 1.92 7.91
N GLU A 26 7.60 2.86 7.03
CA GLU A 26 8.41 4.07 6.82
C GLU A 26 8.25 5.04 8.00
N ALA A 27 7.06 5.16 8.58
CA ALA A 27 6.86 5.93 9.81
C ALA A 27 7.74 5.40 10.95
N ALA A 28 7.78 4.08 11.15
CA ALA A 28 8.63 3.39 12.12
C ALA A 28 10.13 3.63 11.90
N ARG A 29 10.58 3.70 10.65
CA ARG A 29 11.98 4.04 10.32
C ARG A 29 12.34 5.46 10.74
N CYS A 30 11.41 6.40 10.57
CA CYS A 30 11.61 7.80 10.95
C CYS A 30 11.53 8.02 12.46
N THR A 31 10.65 7.31 13.17
CA THR A 31 10.45 7.48 14.61
C THR A 31 11.32 6.55 15.46
N GLY A 32 11.85 5.47 14.88
CA GLY A 32 12.55 4.42 15.61
C GLY A 32 11.64 3.48 16.40
N GLU A 33 10.32 3.65 16.30
CA GLU A 33 9.32 2.88 17.03
C GLU A 33 8.78 1.75 16.16
N PRO A 34 8.55 0.53 16.68
CA PRO A 34 8.10 -0.59 15.85
C PRO A 34 6.75 -0.30 15.20
N CYS A 35 6.64 -0.67 13.92
CA CYS A 35 5.38 -0.65 13.18
C CYS A 35 4.47 -1.79 13.68
N THR A 36 3.72 -1.55 14.76
CA THR A 36 2.78 -2.54 15.31
C THR A 36 1.40 -2.49 14.65
N ASP A 37 0.95 -1.31 14.24
CA ASP A 37 -0.44 -1.07 13.83
C ASP A 37 -0.56 -0.31 12.50
N CYS A 38 0.13 -0.79 11.45
CA CYS A 38 -0.11 -0.24 10.12
C CYS A 38 -1.51 -0.62 9.63
N TRP A 39 -2.30 0.37 9.23
CA TRP A 39 -3.65 0.16 8.72
C TRP A 39 -3.73 -0.83 7.55
N CYS A 40 -2.68 -0.96 6.74
CA CYS A 40 -2.66 -1.93 5.64
C CYS A 40 -2.68 -3.39 6.12
N MET A 41 -2.32 -3.63 7.39
CA MET A 41 -2.37 -4.94 8.03
C MET A 41 -3.76 -5.26 8.61
N THR A 42 -4.55 -4.23 8.94
CA THR A 42 -5.88 -4.37 9.53
C THR A 42 -6.99 -4.51 8.48
N VAL A 43 -6.74 -4.12 7.23
CA VAL A 43 -7.71 -4.19 6.14
C VAL A 43 -7.37 -5.26 5.11
N ALA A 44 -8.40 -5.82 4.46
CA ALA A 44 -8.22 -6.67 3.29
C ALA A 44 -7.92 -5.83 2.03
N ILE A 45 -6.71 -5.97 1.49
CA ILE A 45 -6.33 -5.36 0.21
C ILE A 45 -6.66 -6.35 -0.92
N PRO A 46 -7.53 -6.00 -1.89
CA PRO A 46 -7.91 -6.89 -2.98
C PRO A 46 -6.69 -7.37 -3.78
N ALA A 47 -6.63 -8.67 -4.09
CA ALA A 47 -5.55 -9.22 -4.92
C ALA A 47 -5.49 -8.56 -6.31
N ALA A 48 -6.64 -8.24 -6.89
CA ALA A 48 -6.73 -7.51 -8.16
C ALA A 48 -6.11 -6.10 -8.09
N LEU A 49 -6.13 -5.45 -6.92
CA LEU A 49 -5.46 -4.17 -6.72
C LEU A 49 -3.95 -4.33 -6.56
N ARG A 50 -3.52 -5.38 -5.83
CA ARG A 50 -2.08 -5.72 -5.72
C ARG A 50 -1.48 -6.09 -7.07
N ALA A 51 -2.25 -6.75 -7.94
CA ALA A 51 -1.82 -7.10 -9.30
C ALA A 51 -1.60 -5.87 -10.19
N GLN A 52 -2.18 -4.71 -9.85
CA GLN A 52 -1.93 -3.45 -10.57
C GLN A 52 -0.62 -2.77 -10.13
N VAL A 53 -0.01 -3.21 -9.03
CA VAL A 53 1.26 -2.66 -8.56
C VAL A 53 2.38 -3.15 -9.49
N PRO A 54 3.19 -2.24 -10.07
CA PRO A 54 4.35 -2.61 -10.88
C PRO A 54 5.26 -3.57 -10.13
N ALA A 55 5.83 -4.56 -10.83
CA ALA A 55 6.68 -5.57 -10.21
C ALA A 55 7.86 -4.94 -9.45
N GLU A 56 8.40 -3.84 -9.97
CA GLU A 56 9.47 -3.07 -9.34
C GLU A 56 9.06 -2.41 -8.02
N ALA A 57 7.76 -2.15 -7.80
CA ALA A 57 7.24 -1.53 -6.59
C ALA A 57 6.70 -2.53 -5.57
N GLN A 58 6.54 -3.80 -5.95
CA GLN A 58 6.01 -4.85 -5.07
C GLN A 58 6.98 -5.11 -3.92
N GLY A 59 6.47 -5.03 -2.69
CA GLY A 59 7.28 -5.20 -1.48
C GLY A 59 8.15 -3.97 -1.12
N LEU A 60 8.16 -2.93 -1.95
CA LEU A 60 8.89 -1.68 -1.68
C LEU A 60 7.97 -0.56 -1.19
N ALA A 61 6.76 -0.43 -1.75
CA ALA A 61 5.81 0.63 -1.39
C ALA A 61 4.41 0.07 -1.09
N CYS A 62 3.73 0.67 -0.11
CA CYS A 62 2.35 0.33 0.23
C CYS A 62 1.33 1.05 -0.67
N ILE A 63 0.19 0.42 -0.89
CA ILE A 63 -0.96 1.03 -1.58
C ILE A 63 -1.71 1.94 -0.59
N CYS A 64 -2.14 3.13 -1.01
CA CYS A 64 -2.86 4.06 -0.14
C CYS A 64 -4.34 3.65 0.09
N ARG A 65 -4.92 4.14 1.20
CA ARG A 65 -6.34 3.91 1.56
C ARG A 65 -7.31 4.30 0.45
N ASN A 66 -7.02 5.39 -0.26
CA ASN A 66 -7.88 5.88 -1.33
C ASN A 66 -7.94 4.90 -2.52
N CYS A 67 -6.81 4.30 -2.89
CA CYS A 67 -6.78 3.27 -3.93
C CYS A 67 -7.52 2.00 -3.49
N VAL A 68 -7.38 1.60 -2.22
CA VAL A 68 -8.12 0.46 -1.67
C VAL A 68 -9.63 0.72 -1.66
N ALA A 69 -10.06 1.90 -1.21
CA ALA A 69 -11.47 2.30 -1.17
C ALA A 69 -12.11 2.38 -2.58
N GLN A 70 -11.35 2.84 -3.57
CA GLN A 70 -11.83 2.87 -4.97
C GLN A 70 -11.94 1.46 -5.57
N ALA A 71 -11.05 0.54 -5.20
CA ALA A 71 -11.05 -0.82 -5.71
C ALA A 71 -12.13 -1.71 -5.06
N CYS A 72 -12.65 -1.32 -3.90
CA CYS A 72 -13.69 -2.05 -3.18
C CYS A 72 -14.71 -1.07 -2.56
N PRO A 73 -15.85 -0.80 -3.22
CA PRO A 73 -16.87 0.11 -2.71
C PRO A 73 -17.75 -0.55 -1.62
N ALA A 74 -17.14 -0.94 -0.50
CA ALA A 74 -17.86 -1.26 0.74
C ALA A 74 -16.94 -1.04 1.96
N PRO A 75 -16.99 0.13 2.62
CA PRO A 75 -16.25 0.34 3.85
C PRO A 75 -17.19 0.39 5.05
N ASP A 76 -16.98 -0.51 6.00
CA ASP A 76 -17.07 -0.13 7.41
C ASP A 76 -15.83 -0.55 8.21
N TRP A 77 -15.11 -1.65 7.88
CA TRP A 77 -13.75 -1.94 8.39
C TRP A 77 -13.02 -3.19 7.79
N ALA A 78 -13.64 -3.97 6.89
CA ALA A 78 -13.07 -5.14 6.18
C ALA A 78 -11.88 -5.86 6.86
N VAL A 79 -12.18 -6.48 8.00
CA VAL A 79 -11.38 -7.51 8.68
C VAL A 79 -10.82 -8.46 7.65
N LYS A 80 -9.55 -8.84 7.78
CA LYS A 80 -9.10 -10.09 7.18
C LYS A 80 -10.08 -11.19 7.61
N ALA A 81 -10.88 -11.71 6.67
CA ALA A 81 -11.72 -12.88 6.92
C ALA A 81 -10.82 -13.92 7.56
N ALA A 82 -11.14 -14.28 8.81
CA ALA A 82 -10.43 -15.29 9.57
C ALA A 82 -10.43 -16.58 8.74
N GLY A 83 -9.31 -16.84 8.07
CA GLY A 83 -9.00 -18.12 7.48
C GLY A 83 -8.56 -19.05 8.59
N THR A 84 -9.34 -20.13 8.73
CA THR A 84 -9.20 -21.35 9.53
C THR A 84 -7.84 -21.64 10.13
#